data_AF-J3J747-F1
#
_entry.id   AF-J3J747-F1
#
_cell.length_a   1.000
_cell.length_b   1.000
_cell.length_c   1.000
_cell.angle_alpha   90.00
_cell.angle_beta   90.00
_cell.angle_gamma   90.00
#
_symmetry.space_group_name_H-M   'P 1'
#
loop_
_entity.id
_entity.type
_entity.pdbx_description
1 polymer ?
#
loop_
_entity_poly.entity_id
_entity_poly.type
_entity_poly.pdbx_seq_one_letter_code
_entity_poly.pdbx_strand_id
1 'polypeptide(L)'
;MVPTDDEHTDSTEATSDTNKKEREPAGLTPMPGWLMKWWIPILLALILLAAGWFLASIWRMPPRPVSWWTINPYWPPSWPFNYHWPSKDAMALCATIAGGGFAFSAWQQRSHDNATRENEQARAQRELEADRQEREHVRLEQKERDEYWKRREHIFQLLTSKNPALRLSAIELLAELADAAEKSNLLTDTTKQQLQRHIIDTLCLQVRHEGLNISGEGTKADHAELQHEIITAILLRIHPGQHQTTVADWTQETISINNASIITPLTISNTITQATLDFRETVFWESLIITDSSISSIHWDSTRFNEKLEVLNSDITSDLLPHNIKRGRFIKTNFFTKKHALTISFTPHKTSSSISFYECSFYKYECTCLANCSGESHANDNTCTCIRNKKCACNNPCMFADVTIQDYDAAYRSAEDNQRLHSLFIHLKSCTMGALILNFHHAQSNADARRNAIRGRLKIIDEEIRPHPIPSTYCTPELPRFNILDNTIIQAGYQNPVEINIRHKRPVDDFMHFYDNEYQTSNNSNETYPIYYEIDNLNDQPFLFKLTEQDTLDDHKIEWRTGGEY
;
A
#
# COMPACT_ATOMS: atom_id res chain seq x y z
N MET A 1 -12.98 25.45 -63.12
CA MET A 1 -12.29 26.76 -63.15
C MET A 1 -11.14 26.66 -62.16
N VAL A 2 -9.91 26.70 -62.68
CA VAL A 2 -8.60 26.82 -62.00
C VAL A 2 -7.91 27.96 -62.79
N PRO A 3 -7.04 28.85 -62.26
CA PRO A 3 -6.08 28.74 -61.12
C PRO A 3 -6.24 29.87 -60.08
N THR A 4 -5.53 29.96 -58.94
CA THR A 4 -4.09 29.83 -58.61
C THR A 4 -3.96 29.53 -57.09
N ASP A 5 -3.19 28.50 -56.69
CA ASP A 5 -1.75 28.52 -56.27
C ASP A 5 -1.51 29.44 -55.07
N ASP A 6 -1.41 28.92 -53.83
CA ASP A 6 -0.27 28.26 -53.16
C ASP A 6 0.93 29.20 -52.93
N GLU A 7 1.26 29.50 -51.67
CA GLU A 7 2.51 29.03 -51.03
C GLU A 7 2.58 29.35 -49.51
N HIS A 8 3.06 28.32 -48.82
CA HIS A 8 3.57 28.11 -47.46
C HIS A 8 4.51 29.22 -46.93
N THR A 9 4.53 29.60 -45.65
CA THR A 9 5.33 29.00 -44.56
C THR A 9 5.13 29.91 -43.32
N ASP A 10 4.66 29.39 -42.19
CA ASP A 10 5.43 28.82 -41.07
C ASP A 10 5.85 29.86 -40.00
N SER A 11 5.40 29.56 -38.78
CA SER A 11 5.97 29.96 -37.49
C SER A 11 6.25 31.44 -37.18
N THR A 12 5.39 32.05 -36.36
CA THR A 12 5.88 32.83 -35.22
C THR A 12 4.94 32.63 -34.03
N GLU A 13 5.48 31.96 -33.01
CA GLU A 13 5.14 32.12 -31.60
C GLU A 13 4.49 33.48 -31.30
N ALA A 14 3.25 33.44 -30.82
CA ALA A 14 2.68 34.52 -30.04
C ALA A 14 2.13 33.90 -28.75
N THR A 15 3.05 33.68 -27.81
CA THR A 15 2.79 33.69 -26.38
C THR A 15 1.73 34.75 -26.08
N SER A 16 0.54 34.32 -25.66
CA SER A 16 -0.48 35.21 -25.11
C SER A 16 -0.08 35.60 -23.69
N ASP A 17 1.11 36.20 -23.55
CA ASP A 17 1.48 37.00 -22.39
C ASP A 17 0.81 38.37 -22.56
N THR A 18 -0.52 38.38 -22.50
CA THR A 18 -1.21 39.60 -22.08
C THR A 18 -0.99 39.70 -20.58
N ASN A 19 0.22 40.12 -20.23
CA ASN A 19 0.62 40.61 -18.93
C ASN A 19 -0.20 41.88 -18.70
N LYS A 20 -1.47 41.68 -18.35
CA LYS A 20 -2.37 42.71 -17.87
C LYS A 20 -1.76 43.08 -16.54
N LYS A 21 -0.84 44.06 -16.61
CA LYS A 21 -0.23 44.69 -15.43
C LYS A 21 -1.39 44.98 -14.48
N GLU A 22 -1.55 44.12 -13.49
CA GLU A 22 -2.21 44.47 -12.26
C GLU A 22 -1.47 45.71 -11.82
N ARG A 23 -2.12 46.86 -12.03
CA ARG A 23 -1.71 48.07 -11.37
C ARG A 23 -2.04 47.77 -9.94
N GLU A 24 -1.08 47.20 -9.21
CA GLU A 24 -1.12 47.11 -7.76
C GLU A 24 -1.66 48.46 -7.30
N PRO A 25 -2.76 48.51 -6.53
CA PRO A 25 -3.20 49.78 -5.98
C PRO A 25 -1.99 50.30 -5.23
N ALA A 26 -1.45 51.44 -5.68
CA ALA A 26 -0.32 52.07 -5.02
C ALA A 26 -0.73 52.26 -3.57
N GLY A 27 -0.28 51.34 -2.72
CA GLY A 27 -0.66 51.30 -1.33
C GLY A 27 -0.19 52.60 -0.73
N LEU A 28 -1.12 53.44 -0.30
CA LEU A 28 -0.78 54.57 0.54
C LEU A 28 0.00 53.99 1.71
N THR A 29 1.26 54.41 1.85
CA THR A 29 2.11 54.02 2.97
C THR A 29 1.30 54.19 4.24
N PRO A 30 1.18 53.16 5.09
CA PRO A 30 0.34 53.24 6.27
C PRO A 30 0.81 54.42 7.09
N MET A 31 -0.09 55.39 7.29
CA MET A 31 0.22 56.60 8.03
C MET A 31 0.76 56.19 9.41
N PRO A 32 1.91 56.72 9.87
CA PRO A 32 2.45 56.41 11.18
C PRO A 32 1.37 56.55 12.25
N GLY A 33 1.15 55.52 13.08
CA GLY A 33 0.01 55.46 14.02
C GLY A 33 -0.07 56.63 15.01
N TRP A 34 1.03 57.38 15.21
CA TRP A 34 0.98 58.61 15.99
C TRP A 34 0.13 59.69 15.32
N LEU A 35 0.10 59.81 13.99
CA LEU A 35 -0.69 60.79 13.21
C LEU A 35 -2.19 60.49 13.13
N MET A 36 -2.65 59.29 13.52
CA MET A 36 -4.07 58.90 13.51
C MET A 36 -4.86 59.38 14.75
N LYS A 37 -4.22 60.13 15.65
CA LYS A 37 -4.88 60.64 16.87
C LYS A 37 -5.76 61.84 16.53
N TRP A 38 -7.04 61.78 16.91
CA TRP A 38 -8.05 62.83 16.67
C TRP A 38 -7.67 64.25 17.11
N TRP A 39 -6.75 64.40 18.06
CA TRP A 39 -6.29 65.70 18.55
C TRP A 39 -5.17 66.31 17.71
N ILE A 40 -4.56 65.57 16.80
CA ILE A 40 -3.41 66.06 16.01
C ILE A 40 -3.81 67.15 15.01
N PRO A 41 -4.92 67.05 14.26
CA PRO A 41 -5.42 68.15 13.46
C PRO A 41 -5.74 69.39 14.31
N ILE A 42 -6.26 69.20 15.52
CA ILE A 42 -6.58 70.29 16.46
C ILE A 42 -5.29 70.98 16.94
N LEU A 43 -4.27 70.19 17.31
CA LEU A 43 -2.97 70.69 17.75
C LEU A 43 -2.27 71.45 16.61
N LEU A 44 -2.23 70.88 15.41
CA LEU A 44 -1.65 71.54 14.22
C LEU A 44 -2.40 72.81 13.85
N ALA A 45 -3.73 72.81 13.92
CA ALA A 45 -4.53 74.01 13.67
C ALA A 45 -4.28 75.10 14.72
N LEU A 46 -4.18 74.74 16.01
CA LEU A 46 -3.82 75.68 17.07
C LEU A 46 -2.41 76.24 16.87
N ILE A 47 -1.44 75.41 16.48
CA ILE A 47 -0.07 75.83 16.19
C ILE A 47 -0.05 76.76 14.97
N LEU A 48 -0.75 76.42 13.89
CA LEU A 48 -0.82 77.23 12.67
C LEU A 48 -1.58 78.54 12.88
N LEU A 49 -2.62 78.53 13.73
CA LEU A 49 -3.38 79.72 14.11
C LEU A 49 -2.54 80.63 15.00
N ALA A 50 -1.83 80.07 16.00
CA ALA A 50 -0.89 80.82 16.84
C ALA A 50 0.28 81.39 16.02
N ALA A 51 0.86 80.60 15.11
CA ALA A 51 1.91 81.04 14.22
C ALA A 51 1.41 82.10 13.22
N GLY A 52 0.18 81.94 12.70
CA GLY A 52 -0.47 82.91 11.82
C GLY A 52 -0.75 84.24 12.52
N TRP A 53 -1.28 84.20 13.75
CA TRP A 53 -1.45 85.39 14.60
C TRP A 53 -0.12 86.06 14.91
N PHE A 54 0.91 85.27 15.20
CA PHE A 54 2.25 85.76 15.45
C PHE A 54 2.83 86.47 14.21
N LEU A 55 2.82 85.82 13.04
CA LEU A 55 3.29 86.40 11.79
C LEU A 55 2.49 87.66 11.40
N ALA A 56 1.17 87.65 11.59
CA ALA A 56 0.32 88.81 11.34
C ALA A 56 0.57 89.98 12.30
N SER A 57 0.98 89.71 13.54
CA SER A 57 1.30 90.74 14.55
C SER A 57 2.64 91.46 14.31
N ILE A 58 3.45 90.96 13.39
CA ILE A 58 4.81 91.45 13.08
C ILE A 58 4.93 91.92 11.62
N TRP A 59 3.97 91.59 10.76
CA TRP A 59 4.00 91.91 9.34
C TRP A 59 4.04 93.44 9.14
N ARG A 60 5.11 93.92 8.45
CA ARG A 60 5.27 95.29 7.90
C ARG A 60 5.83 96.35 8.86
N MET A 61 6.66 95.99 9.86
CA MET A 61 7.32 97.00 10.73
C MET A 61 8.85 96.84 10.86
N PRO A 62 9.59 97.96 11.02
CA PRO A 62 11.02 97.93 11.31
C PRO A 62 11.27 97.43 12.76
N PRO A 63 12.32 96.62 12.99
CA PRO A 63 12.66 96.15 14.33
C PRO A 63 13.02 97.33 15.26
N ARG A 64 12.60 97.27 16.52
CA ARG A 64 13.02 98.24 17.55
C ARG A 64 14.55 98.14 17.76
N PRO A 65 15.27 99.25 17.97
CA PRO A 65 16.70 99.21 18.26
C PRO A 65 16.91 98.77 19.71
N VAL A 66 16.94 97.46 19.95
CA VAL A 66 17.25 96.86 21.26
C VAL A 66 18.48 95.95 21.14
N SER A 67 19.33 95.96 22.17
CA SER A 67 20.52 95.11 22.26
C SER A 67 20.13 93.63 22.26
N TRP A 68 20.76 92.83 21.40
CA TRP A 68 20.47 91.40 21.20
C TRP A 68 20.73 90.54 22.45
N TRP A 69 21.50 91.04 23.41
CA TRP A 69 21.83 90.33 24.66
C TRP A 69 20.69 90.31 25.70
N THR A 70 19.59 91.02 25.43
CA THR A 70 18.44 91.17 26.34
C THR A 70 17.17 90.43 25.89
N ILE A 71 17.24 89.68 24.79
CA ILE A 71 16.09 88.99 24.19
C ILE A 71 16.00 87.55 24.75
N ASN A 72 14.85 87.18 25.31
CA ASN A 72 14.59 85.82 25.77
C ASN A 72 13.82 85.02 24.69
N PRO A 73 14.37 83.93 24.13
CA PRO A 73 13.74 83.14 23.07
C PRO A 73 12.37 82.53 23.44
N TYR A 74 12.02 82.47 24.72
CA TYR A 74 10.75 81.88 25.16
C TYR A 74 9.75 82.92 25.67
N TRP A 75 10.08 84.22 25.61
CA TRP A 75 9.23 85.32 26.08
C TRP A 75 8.99 86.35 24.97
N PRO A 76 7.90 86.22 24.19
CA PRO A 76 7.62 87.05 23.01
C PRO A 76 7.70 88.56 23.27
N PRO A 77 7.18 89.12 24.40
CA PRO A 77 7.28 90.56 24.66
C PRO A 77 8.71 91.13 24.72
N SER A 78 9.74 90.29 24.88
CA SER A 78 11.15 90.70 24.88
C SER A 78 11.78 90.78 23.47
N TRP A 79 11.06 90.37 22.43
CA TRP A 79 11.57 90.34 21.06
C TRP A 79 11.50 91.73 20.43
N PRO A 80 12.35 92.04 19.43
CA PRO A 80 12.50 93.40 18.88
C PRO A 80 11.33 93.83 17.97
N PHE A 81 10.15 93.24 18.15
CA PHE A 81 8.95 93.51 17.35
C PHE A 81 7.95 94.33 18.13
N ASN A 82 7.26 95.26 17.45
CA ASN A 82 6.18 96.03 18.04
C ASN A 82 4.87 95.30 17.79
N TYR A 83 4.39 94.56 18.78
CA TYR A 83 3.17 93.76 18.66
C TYR A 83 1.95 94.66 18.49
N HIS A 84 1.23 94.51 17.38
CA HIS A 84 -0.11 95.05 17.24
C HIS A 84 -1.14 93.91 17.24
N TRP A 85 -2.36 94.22 17.68
CA TRP A 85 -3.47 93.30 17.46
C TRP A 85 -3.66 93.10 15.95
N PRO A 86 -3.73 91.86 15.43
CA PRO A 86 -3.93 91.63 14.01
C PRO A 86 -5.23 92.28 13.54
N SER A 87 -5.28 92.76 12.28
CA SER A 87 -6.50 93.39 11.74
C SER A 87 -7.63 92.38 11.60
N LYS A 88 -8.88 92.86 11.57
CA LYS A 88 -10.08 92.01 11.39
C LYS A 88 -9.97 91.11 10.15
N ASP A 89 -9.39 91.63 9.07
CA ASP A 89 -9.23 90.90 7.80
C ASP A 89 -8.15 89.81 7.89
N ALA A 90 -7.05 90.06 8.61
CA ALA A 90 -6.00 89.06 8.83
C ALA A 90 -6.49 87.92 9.74
N MET A 91 -7.26 88.24 10.78
CA MET A 91 -7.89 87.23 11.63
C MET A 91 -8.92 86.40 10.87
N ALA A 92 -9.70 87.04 10.00
CA ALA A 92 -10.64 86.33 9.13
C ALA A 92 -9.92 85.38 8.16
N LEU A 93 -8.78 85.80 7.58
CA LEU A 93 -7.96 84.95 6.70
C LEU A 93 -7.42 83.71 7.43
N CYS A 94 -6.83 83.88 8.61
CA CYS A 94 -6.31 82.76 9.41
C CYS A 94 -7.44 81.80 9.84
N ALA A 95 -8.58 82.33 10.27
CA ALA A 95 -9.73 81.51 10.63
C ALA A 95 -10.31 80.75 9.43
N THR A 96 -10.30 81.36 8.23
CA THR A 96 -10.78 80.74 6.98
C THR A 96 -9.83 79.63 6.52
N ILE A 97 -8.52 79.85 6.57
CA ILE A 97 -7.50 78.83 6.21
C ILE A 97 -7.57 77.65 7.19
N ALA A 98 -7.68 77.93 8.50
CA ALA A 98 -7.85 76.89 9.51
C ALA A 98 -9.17 76.12 9.30
N GLY A 99 -10.28 76.82 9.05
CA GLY A 99 -11.58 76.23 8.73
C GLY A 99 -11.56 75.34 7.47
N GLY A 100 -10.85 75.76 6.42
CA GLY A 100 -10.64 74.97 5.21
C GLY A 100 -9.81 73.70 5.45
N GLY A 101 -8.76 73.79 6.28
CA GLY A 101 -7.95 72.64 6.70
C GLY A 101 -8.75 71.63 7.52
N PHE A 102 -9.61 72.10 8.43
CA PHE A 102 -10.52 71.23 9.17
C PHE A 102 -11.53 70.54 8.23
N ALA A 103 -12.14 71.26 7.30
CA ALA A 103 -13.06 70.67 6.33
C ALA A 103 -12.40 69.60 5.45
N PHE A 104 -11.16 69.82 5.00
CA PHE A 104 -10.39 68.83 4.23
C PHE A 104 -10.03 67.59 5.05
N SER A 105 -9.59 67.76 6.30
CA SER A 105 -9.32 66.63 7.20
C SER A 105 -10.56 65.79 7.50
N ALA A 106 -11.73 66.44 7.72
CA ALA A 106 -13.00 65.76 7.89
C ALA A 106 -13.45 65.02 6.61
N TRP A 107 -13.18 65.60 5.43
CA TRP A 107 -13.43 64.95 4.14
C TRP A 107 -12.52 63.73 3.92
N GLN A 108 -11.22 63.83 4.22
CA GLN A 108 -10.28 62.70 4.14
C GLN A 108 -10.66 61.57 5.09
N GLN A 109 -11.04 61.90 6.34
CA GLN A 109 -11.51 60.92 7.31
C GLN A 109 -12.78 60.22 6.81
N ARG A 110 -13.76 60.98 6.31
CA ARG A 110 -14.98 60.41 5.74
C ARG A 110 -14.73 59.57 4.50
N SER A 111 -13.78 59.95 3.64
CA SER A 111 -13.41 59.18 2.45
C SER A 111 -12.70 57.87 2.81
N HIS A 112 -11.81 57.89 3.81
CA HIS A 112 -11.14 56.69 4.32
C HIS A 112 -12.13 55.76 5.04
N ASP A 113 -13.05 56.32 5.82
CA ASP A 113 -14.13 55.58 6.47
C ASP A 113 -15.10 54.98 5.43
N ASN A 114 -15.29 55.63 4.28
CA ASN A 114 -16.11 55.07 3.20
C ASN A 114 -15.39 53.92 2.48
N ALA A 115 -14.09 54.07 2.19
CA ALA A 115 -13.28 53.02 1.55
C ALA A 115 -13.11 51.77 2.43
N THR A 116 -12.96 51.95 3.74
CA THR A 116 -12.91 50.84 4.71
C THR A 116 -14.25 50.11 4.78
N ARG A 117 -15.37 50.85 4.87
CA ARG A 117 -16.73 50.27 4.84
C ARG A 117 -17.01 49.51 3.55
N GLU A 118 -16.60 50.02 2.38
CA GLU A 118 -16.76 49.30 1.11
C GLU A 118 -15.97 47.99 1.09
N ASN A 119 -14.74 48.00 1.62
CA ASN A 119 -13.92 46.79 1.71
C ASN A 119 -14.50 45.78 2.71
N GLU A 120 -15.01 46.24 3.86
CA GLU A 120 -15.72 45.40 4.83
C GLU A 120 -17.00 44.81 4.24
N GLN A 121 -17.78 45.60 3.49
CA GLN A 121 -18.97 45.12 2.78
C GLN A 121 -18.61 44.09 1.72
N ALA A 122 -17.55 44.32 0.93
CA ALA A 122 -17.08 43.36 -0.06
C ALA A 122 -16.59 42.05 0.58
N ARG A 123 -15.94 42.11 1.75
CA ARG A 123 -15.55 40.92 2.52
C ARG A 123 -16.76 40.17 3.06
N ALA A 124 -17.70 40.88 3.69
CA ALA A 124 -18.93 40.29 4.21
C ALA A 124 -19.78 39.66 3.09
N GLN A 125 -19.81 40.25 1.89
CA GLN A 125 -20.46 39.66 0.72
C GLN A 125 -19.77 38.37 0.26
N ARG A 126 -18.44 38.34 0.17
CA ARG A 126 -17.70 37.11 -0.19
C ARG A 126 -17.89 36.01 0.85
N GLU A 127 -17.88 36.35 2.13
CA GLU A 127 -18.15 35.40 3.22
C GLU A 127 -19.57 34.83 3.11
N LEU A 128 -20.56 35.67 2.83
CA LEU A 128 -21.95 35.25 2.63
C LEU A 128 -22.12 34.37 1.37
N GLU A 129 -21.42 34.70 0.28
CA GLU A 129 -21.44 33.90 -0.96
C GLU A 129 -20.76 32.55 -0.77
N ALA A 130 -19.61 32.51 -0.09
CA ALA A 130 -18.93 31.27 0.26
C ALA A 130 -19.80 30.39 1.17
N ASP A 131 -20.40 30.96 2.21
CA ASP A 131 -21.32 30.27 3.13
C ASP A 131 -22.58 29.78 2.38
N ARG A 132 -23.09 30.53 1.39
CA ARG A 132 -24.18 30.05 0.53
C ARG A 132 -23.75 28.88 -0.35
N GLN A 133 -22.59 28.98 -1.00
CA GLN A 133 -22.06 27.92 -1.85
C GLN A 133 -21.78 26.64 -1.06
N GLU A 134 -21.23 26.77 0.15
CA GLU A 134 -20.99 25.64 1.05
C GLU A 134 -22.30 24.96 1.46
N ARG A 135 -23.33 25.74 1.84
CA ARG A 135 -24.67 25.19 2.15
C ARG A 135 -25.31 24.49 0.95
N GLU A 136 -25.16 25.05 -0.25
CA GLU A 136 -25.67 24.43 -1.47
C GLU A 136 -24.92 23.13 -1.78
N HIS A 137 -23.60 23.11 -1.64
CA HIS A 137 -22.77 21.91 -1.81
C HIS A 137 -23.19 20.82 -0.83
N VAL A 138 -23.30 21.13 0.46
CA VAL A 138 -23.74 20.18 1.51
C VAL A 138 -25.14 19.64 1.22
N ARG A 139 -26.05 20.50 0.71
CA ARG A 139 -27.39 20.07 0.33
C ARG A 139 -27.39 19.10 -0.86
N LEU A 140 -26.56 19.38 -1.87
CA LEU A 140 -26.43 18.52 -3.05
C LEU A 140 -25.77 17.18 -2.69
N GLU A 141 -24.72 17.21 -1.88
CA GLU A 141 -24.07 15.99 -1.36
C GLU A 141 -25.06 15.14 -0.57
N GLN A 142 -25.86 15.74 0.32
CA GLN A 142 -26.89 15.01 1.07
C GLN A 142 -27.93 14.37 0.14
N LYS A 143 -28.36 15.09 -0.90
CA LYS A 143 -29.31 14.56 -1.88
C LYS A 143 -28.73 13.36 -2.64
N GLU A 144 -27.46 13.43 -3.05
CA GLU A 144 -26.81 12.32 -3.75
C GLU A 144 -26.64 11.11 -2.83
N ARG A 145 -26.25 11.31 -1.57
CA ARG A 145 -26.25 10.23 -0.57
C ARG A 145 -27.63 9.61 -0.40
N ASP A 146 -28.68 10.42 -0.28
CA ASP A 146 -30.05 9.93 -0.13
C ASP A 146 -30.52 9.15 -1.37
N GLU A 147 -30.16 9.59 -2.57
CA GLU A 147 -30.43 8.86 -3.82
C GLU A 147 -29.66 7.54 -3.88
N TYR A 148 -28.39 7.54 -3.48
CA TYR A 148 -27.58 6.33 -3.35
C TYR A 148 -28.27 5.31 -2.42
N TRP A 149 -28.66 5.71 -1.21
CA TRP A 149 -29.28 4.81 -0.23
C TRP A 149 -30.62 4.25 -0.74
N LYS A 150 -31.41 5.05 -1.48
CA LYS A 150 -32.65 4.58 -2.11
C LYS A 150 -32.38 3.53 -3.20
N ARG A 151 -31.38 3.74 -4.07
CA ARG A 151 -31.02 2.77 -5.10
C ARG A 151 -30.51 1.48 -4.48
N ARG A 152 -29.62 1.59 -3.50
CA ARG A 152 -29.14 0.45 -2.72
C ARG A 152 -30.29 -0.34 -2.08
N GLU A 153 -31.25 0.33 -1.45
CA GLU A 153 -32.40 -0.34 -0.82
C GLU A 153 -33.25 -1.09 -1.85
N HIS A 154 -33.48 -0.48 -3.02
CA HIS A 154 -34.16 -1.16 -4.12
C HIS A 154 -33.39 -2.41 -4.57
N ILE A 155 -32.07 -2.29 -4.74
CA ILE A 155 -31.19 -3.40 -5.12
C ILE A 155 -31.22 -4.52 -4.07
N PHE A 156 -31.25 -4.18 -2.78
CA PHE A 156 -31.32 -5.15 -1.69
C PHE A 156 -32.60 -5.99 -1.74
N GLN A 157 -33.72 -5.36 -2.07
CA GLN A 157 -34.97 -6.10 -2.27
C GLN A 157 -34.83 -7.12 -3.41
N LEU A 158 -34.14 -6.76 -4.49
CA LEU A 158 -33.87 -7.68 -5.61
C LEU A 158 -32.92 -8.82 -5.20
N LEU A 159 -31.86 -8.54 -4.42
CA LEU A 159 -30.94 -9.57 -3.91
C LEU A 159 -31.62 -10.59 -3.00
N THR A 160 -32.66 -10.19 -2.25
CA THR A 160 -33.44 -11.10 -1.40
C THR A 160 -34.48 -11.93 -2.17
N SER A 161 -34.60 -11.73 -3.48
CA SER A 161 -35.53 -12.48 -4.31
C SER A 161 -35.11 -13.93 -4.46
N LYS A 162 -36.09 -14.84 -4.45
CA LYS A 162 -35.87 -16.25 -4.80
C LYS A 162 -35.63 -16.47 -6.30
N ASN A 163 -35.80 -15.44 -7.12
CA ASN A 163 -35.58 -15.53 -8.55
C ASN A 163 -34.13 -15.18 -8.88
N PRO A 164 -33.32 -16.12 -9.39
CA PRO A 164 -31.91 -15.89 -9.70
C PRO A 164 -31.72 -14.78 -10.74
N ALA A 165 -32.63 -14.62 -11.71
CA ALA A 165 -32.55 -13.55 -12.70
C ALA A 165 -32.70 -12.14 -12.08
N LEU A 166 -33.51 -12.01 -11.02
CA LEU A 166 -33.63 -10.75 -10.28
C LEU A 166 -32.39 -10.48 -9.41
N ARG A 167 -31.76 -11.53 -8.88
CA ARG A 167 -30.49 -11.37 -8.15
C ARG A 167 -29.34 -11.00 -9.08
N LEU A 168 -29.30 -11.57 -10.28
CA LEU A 168 -28.34 -11.21 -11.32
C LEU A 168 -28.44 -9.73 -11.68
N SER A 169 -29.65 -9.24 -11.98
CA SER A 169 -29.84 -7.81 -12.28
C SER A 169 -29.47 -6.92 -11.09
N ALA A 170 -29.69 -7.39 -9.86
CA ALA A 170 -29.26 -6.67 -8.66
C ALA A 170 -27.73 -6.56 -8.55
N ILE A 171 -26.99 -7.61 -8.93
CA ILE A 171 -25.52 -7.61 -8.94
C ILE A 171 -24.99 -6.61 -9.97
N GLU A 172 -25.57 -6.57 -11.17
CA GLU A 172 -25.25 -5.57 -12.20
C GLU A 172 -25.52 -4.14 -11.69
N LEU A 173 -26.67 -3.92 -11.05
CA LEU A 173 -27.01 -2.62 -10.48
C LEU A 173 -26.06 -2.21 -9.33
N LEU A 174 -25.56 -3.16 -8.53
CA LEU A 174 -24.53 -2.86 -7.52
C LEU A 174 -23.22 -2.42 -8.17
N ALA A 175 -22.81 -3.09 -9.23
CA ALA A 175 -21.61 -2.76 -9.98
C ALA A 175 -21.71 -1.35 -10.59
N GLU A 176 -22.85 -1.03 -11.21
CA GLU A 176 -23.13 0.33 -11.71
C GLU A 176 -23.15 1.38 -10.59
N LEU A 177 -23.72 1.04 -9.43
CA LEU A 177 -23.78 1.94 -8.28
C LEU A 177 -22.37 2.25 -7.74
N ALA A 178 -21.46 1.27 -7.74
CA ALA A 178 -20.06 1.46 -7.37
C ALA A 178 -19.37 2.43 -8.33
N ASP A 179 -19.55 2.23 -9.63
CA ASP A 179 -18.92 3.05 -10.66
C ASP A 179 -19.47 4.48 -10.67
N ALA A 180 -20.76 4.65 -10.38
CA ALA A 180 -21.40 5.96 -10.23
C ALA A 180 -20.88 6.72 -9.00
N ALA A 181 -20.73 6.04 -7.85
CA ALA A 181 -20.20 6.64 -6.63
C ALA A 181 -18.75 7.11 -6.81
N GLU A 182 -17.92 6.34 -7.52
CA GLU A 182 -16.53 6.69 -7.80
C GLU A 182 -16.42 8.01 -8.58
N LYS A 183 -17.27 8.16 -9.60
CA LYS A 183 -17.27 9.30 -10.53
C LYS A 183 -17.95 10.55 -9.99
N SER A 184 -18.56 10.50 -8.80
CA SER A 184 -19.24 11.68 -8.27
C SER A 184 -18.24 12.82 -8.01
N ASN A 185 -18.63 14.03 -8.42
CA ASN A 185 -17.88 15.27 -8.12
C ASN A 185 -18.39 15.97 -6.86
N LEU A 186 -19.46 15.46 -6.22
CA LEU A 186 -20.08 16.07 -5.04
C LEU A 186 -19.72 15.31 -3.75
N LEU A 187 -19.45 14.00 -3.85
CA LEU A 187 -19.05 13.17 -2.72
C LEU A 187 -17.59 13.42 -2.34
N THR A 188 -17.33 13.57 -1.04
CA THR A 188 -15.95 13.57 -0.51
C THR A 188 -15.30 12.19 -0.67
N ASP A 189 -13.97 12.13 -0.72
CA ASP A 189 -13.22 10.87 -0.81
C ASP A 189 -13.58 9.91 0.33
N THR A 190 -13.78 10.44 1.54
CA THR A 190 -14.19 9.62 2.69
C THR A 190 -15.58 9.02 2.51
N THR A 191 -16.52 9.78 1.94
CA THR A 191 -17.86 9.29 1.63
C THR A 191 -17.77 8.22 0.55
N LYS A 192 -17.03 8.46 -0.54
CA LYS A 192 -16.83 7.48 -1.62
C LYS A 192 -16.30 6.16 -1.07
N GLN A 193 -15.24 6.21 -0.28
CA GLN A 193 -14.66 5.02 0.34
C GLN A 193 -15.68 4.24 1.19
N GLN A 194 -16.50 4.93 2.00
CA GLN A 194 -17.55 4.29 2.78
C GLN A 194 -18.61 3.59 1.90
N LEU A 195 -19.01 4.23 0.80
CA LEU A 195 -19.98 3.67 -0.14
C LEU A 195 -19.38 2.45 -0.88
N GLN A 196 -18.14 2.57 -1.39
CA GLN A 196 -17.43 1.46 -2.02
C GLN A 196 -17.32 0.27 -1.06
N ARG A 197 -16.92 0.52 0.18
CA ARG A 197 -16.83 -0.52 1.22
C ARG A 197 -18.15 -1.24 1.42
N HIS A 198 -19.25 -0.49 1.49
CA HIS A 198 -20.58 -1.06 1.65
C HIS A 198 -20.97 -1.98 0.47
N ILE A 199 -20.62 -1.60 -0.77
CA ILE A 199 -20.88 -2.43 -1.96
C ILE A 199 -20.02 -3.69 -1.94
N ILE A 200 -18.71 -3.56 -1.67
CA ILE A 200 -17.79 -4.70 -1.56
C ILE A 200 -18.31 -5.71 -0.53
N ASP A 201 -18.68 -5.25 0.67
CA ASP A 201 -19.18 -6.11 1.74
C ASP A 201 -20.49 -6.81 1.33
N THR A 202 -21.37 -6.10 0.61
CA THR A 202 -22.62 -6.68 0.09
C THR A 202 -22.35 -7.76 -0.96
N LEU A 203 -21.46 -7.51 -1.93
CA LEU A 203 -21.08 -8.50 -2.94
C LEU A 203 -20.45 -9.73 -2.30
N CYS A 204 -19.53 -9.54 -1.34
CA CYS A 204 -18.90 -10.64 -0.61
C CYS A 204 -19.93 -11.46 0.20
N LEU A 205 -20.92 -10.80 0.83
CA LEU A 205 -22.04 -11.49 1.48
C LEU A 205 -22.87 -12.29 0.47
N GLN A 206 -23.11 -11.73 -0.71
CA GLN A 206 -23.86 -12.43 -1.75
C GLN A 206 -23.11 -13.66 -2.26
N VAL A 207 -21.78 -13.60 -2.45
CA VAL A 207 -20.97 -14.79 -2.80
C VAL A 207 -21.18 -15.91 -1.78
N ARG A 208 -21.17 -15.59 -0.48
CA ARG A 208 -21.45 -16.57 0.59
C ARG A 208 -22.85 -17.14 0.49
N HIS A 209 -23.86 -16.29 0.28
CA HIS A 209 -25.26 -16.70 0.16
C HIS A 209 -25.48 -17.64 -1.02
N GLU A 210 -24.94 -17.31 -2.21
CA GLU A 210 -25.04 -18.19 -3.38
C GLU A 210 -24.32 -19.52 -3.16
N GLY A 211 -23.26 -19.54 -2.37
CA GLY A 211 -22.54 -20.76 -1.98
C GLY A 211 -23.35 -21.72 -1.10
N LEU A 212 -24.41 -21.24 -0.44
CA LEU A 212 -25.31 -22.10 0.35
C LEU A 212 -26.19 -22.99 -0.53
N ASN A 213 -26.38 -22.63 -1.82
CA ASN A 213 -27.20 -23.38 -2.78
C ASN A 213 -28.58 -23.74 -2.20
N ILE A 214 -29.30 -22.70 -1.72
CA ILE A 214 -30.55 -22.85 -0.98
C ILE A 214 -31.65 -23.42 -1.88
N SER A 215 -32.29 -24.50 -1.43
CA SER A 215 -33.40 -25.10 -2.17
C SER A 215 -34.56 -24.11 -2.34
N GLY A 216 -34.98 -23.91 -3.59
CA GLY A 216 -36.09 -23.03 -3.94
C GLY A 216 -35.70 -21.60 -4.34
N GLU A 217 -34.40 -21.28 -4.38
CA GLU A 217 -33.88 -20.00 -4.89
C GLU A 217 -33.24 -20.13 -6.29
N GLY A 218 -33.26 -21.32 -6.86
CA GLY A 218 -32.66 -21.61 -8.15
C GLY A 218 -32.10 -23.02 -8.19
N THR A 219 -31.41 -23.32 -9.29
CA THR A 219 -30.61 -24.53 -9.45
C THR A 219 -29.18 -24.27 -8.99
N LYS A 220 -28.40 -25.34 -8.75
CA LYS A 220 -26.96 -25.21 -8.47
C LYS A 220 -26.21 -24.44 -9.58
N ALA A 221 -26.65 -24.60 -10.83
CA ALA A 221 -26.07 -23.88 -11.96
C ALA A 221 -26.34 -22.37 -11.85
N ASP A 222 -27.57 -21.97 -11.52
CA ASP A 222 -27.91 -20.55 -11.33
C ASP A 222 -27.08 -19.92 -10.20
N HIS A 223 -26.93 -20.62 -9.07
CA HIS A 223 -26.10 -20.17 -7.96
C HIS A 223 -24.61 -20.05 -8.34
N ALA A 224 -24.08 -21.00 -9.12
CA ALA A 224 -22.70 -20.95 -9.59
C ALA A 224 -22.46 -19.81 -10.60
N GLU A 225 -23.44 -19.54 -11.46
CA GLU A 225 -23.44 -18.40 -12.40
C GLU A 225 -23.46 -17.08 -11.62
N LEU A 226 -24.33 -16.93 -10.63
CA LEU A 226 -24.37 -15.73 -9.78
C LEU A 226 -23.06 -15.52 -9.03
N GLN A 227 -22.44 -16.57 -8.46
CA GLN A 227 -21.10 -16.45 -7.85
C GLN A 227 -20.06 -16.00 -8.87
N HIS A 228 -20.11 -16.55 -10.08
CA HIS A 228 -19.18 -16.20 -11.15
C HIS A 228 -19.30 -14.72 -11.48
N GLU A 229 -20.52 -14.21 -11.70
CA GLU A 229 -20.77 -12.81 -12.05
C GLU A 229 -20.33 -11.85 -10.94
N ILE A 230 -20.60 -12.18 -9.68
CA ILE A 230 -20.15 -11.36 -8.55
C ILE A 230 -18.61 -11.30 -8.50
N ILE A 231 -17.95 -12.46 -8.59
CA ILE A 231 -16.49 -12.52 -8.48
C ILE A 231 -15.85 -11.82 -9.69
N THR A 232 -16.39 -11.99 -10.90
CA THR A 232 -15.94 -11.28 -12.11
C THR A 232 -16.08 -9.75 -11.94
N ALA A 233 -17.21 -9.28 -11.39
CA ALA A 233 -17.41 -7.87 -11.10
C ALA A 233 -16.39 -7.31 -10.09
N ILE A 234 -15.98 -8.12 -9.09
CA ILE A 234 -14.92 -7.76 -8.14
C ILE A 234 -13.55 -7.75 -8.83
N LEU A 235 -13.22 -8.81 -9.58
CA LEU A 235 -11.92 -8.94 -10.26
C LEU A 235 -11.66 -7.78 -11.23
N LEU A 236 -12.70 -7.31 -11.91
CA LEU A 236 -12.63 -6.14 -12.80
C LEU A 236 -12.15 -4.86 -12.09
N ARG A 237 -12.47 -4.70 -10.80
CA ARG A 237 -12.24 -3.47 -10.03
C ARG A 237 -10.97 -3.51 -9.18
N ILE A 238 -10.47 -4.69 -8.84
CA ILE A 238 -9.19 -4.83 -8.11
C ILE A 238 -7.97 -4.71 -9.04
N HIS A 239 -8.16 -4.68 -10.36
CA HIS A 239 -7.08 -4.58 -11.34
C HIS A 239 -6.88 -3.12 -11.81
N PRO A 240 -5.64 -2.60 -11.93
CA PRO A 240 -5.32 -1.21 -12.21
C PRO A 240 -5.28 -0.95 -13.73
N GLY A 241 -5.83 -1.86 -14.54
CA GLY A 241 -5.79 -1.83 -16.00
C GLY A 241 -6.51 -0.63 -16.61
N GLN A 242 -6.54 -0.58 -17.95
CA GLN A 242 -6.96 0.56 -18.79
C GLN A 242 -8.36 1.18 -18.54
N HIS A 243 -9.12 0.68 -17.58
CA HIS A 243 -10.49 1.11 -17.25
C HIS A 243 -10.60 2.16 -16.14
N GLN A 244 -9.48 2.77 -15.70
CA GLN A 244 -9.46 3.73 -14.58
C GLN A 244 -10.50 4.87 -14.68
N THR A 245 -11.00 5.21 -15.87
CA THR A 245 -12.00 6.28 -16.02
C THR A 245 -13.45 5.80 -15.95
N THR A 246 -13.71 4.48 -15.98
CA THR A 246 -15.08 3.94 -16.11
C THR A 246 -15.55 3.08 -14.95
N VAL A 247 -14.68 2.46 -14.18
CA VAL A 247 -15.05 1.55 -13.08
C VAL A 247 -14.49 2.01 -11.74
N ALA A 248 -15.14 1.61 -10.65
CA ALA A 248 -14.62 1.86 -9.30
C ALA A 248 -13.24 1.21 -9.07
N ASP A 249 -12.35 1.91 -8.37
CA ASP A 249 -11.01 1.42 -8.06
C ASP A 249 -10.99 0.71 -6.70
N TRP A 250 -10.85 -0.61 -6.72
CA TRP A 250 -10.72 -1.46 -5.54
C TRP A 250 -9.32 -2.05 -5.39
N THR A 251 -8.32 -1.47 -6.08
CA THR A 251 -6.94 -2.00 -6.11
C THR A 251 -6.22 -1.99 -4.77
N GLN A 252 -6.76 -1.31 -3.75
CA GLN A 252 -6.23 -1.24 -2.38
C GLN A 252 -7.18 -1.81 -1.33
N GLU A 253 -8.37 -2.25 -1.75
CA GLU A 253 -9.42 -2.65 -0.83
C GLU A 253 -9.23 -4.08 -0.32
N THR A 254 -9.89 -4.39 0.80
CA THR A 254 -9.93 -5.77 1.31
C THR A 254 -11.19 -6.47 0.81
N ILE A 255 -11.01 -7.49 -0.03
CA ILE A 255 -12.06 -8.36 -0.55
C ILE A 255 -12.14 -9.61 0.34
N SER A 256 -13.15 -9.67 1.21
CA SER A 256 -13.30 -10.76 2.20
C SER A 256 -14.40 -11.75 1.80
N ILE A 257 -13.99 -12.77 1.05
CA ILE A 257 -14.79 -13.94 0.68
C ILE A 257 -14.38 -15.10 1.61
N ASN A 258 -14.32 -14.81 2.91
CA ASN A 258 -14.12 -15.81 3.95
C ASN A 258 -15.42 -16.56 4.24
N ASN A 259 -15.34 -17.72 4.89
CA ASN A 259 -16.50 -18.54 5.28
C ASN A 259 -17.45 -18.87 4.11
N ALA A 260 -16.92 -18.99 2.90
CA ALA A 260 -17.73 -19.21 1.70
C ALA A 260 -17.61 -20.66 1.19
N SER A 261 -18.62 -21.09 0.43
CA SER A 261 -18.53 -22.29 -0.42
C SER A 261 -18.52 -21.85 -1.87
N ILE A 262 -17.37 -21.93 -2.53
CA ILE A 262 -17.21 -21.55 -3.93
C ILE A 262 -17.50 -22.76 -4.80
N ILE A 263 -18.62 -22.71 -5.52
CA ILE A 263 -19.15 -23.79 -6.36
C ILE A 263 -18.98 -23.54 -7.85
N THR A 264 -18.28 -22.45 -8.20
CA THR A 264 -17.95 -22.06 -9.57
C THR A 264 -16.43 -22.08 -9.75
N PRO A 265 -15.91 -22.49 -10.92
CA PRO A 265 -14.47 -22.38 -11.20
C PRO A 265 -14.06 -20.91 -11.25
N LEU A 266 -12.89 -20.60 -10.68
CA LEU A 266 -12.37 -19.25 -10.61
C LEU A 266 -11.03 -19.14 -11.33
N THR A 267 -10.94 -18.16 -12.24
CA THR A 267 -9.69 -17.80 -12.91
C THR A 267 -9.35 -16.35 -12.61
N ILE A 268 -8.16 -16.11 -12.05
CA ILE A 268 -7.58 -14.78 -11.89
C ILE A 268 -6.41 -14.69 -12.87
N SER A 269 -6.60 -13.94 -13.96
CA SER A 269 -5.60 -13.83 -15.03
C SER A 269 -5.18 -12.39 -15.25
N ASN A 270 -3.90 -12.15 -15.57
CA ASN A 270 -3.38 -10.82 -15.92
C ASN A 270 -3.70 -9.73 -14.87
N THR A 271 -3.79 -10.11 -13.60
CA THR A 271 -4.26 -9.22 -12.53
C THR A 271 -3.10 -8.76 -11.65
N ILE A 272 -2.78 -7.46 -11.70
CA ILE A 272 -1.84 -6.82 -10.77
C ILE A 272 -2.63 -6.11 -9.68
N THR A 273 -2.58 -6.48 -8.42
CA THR A 273 -3.41 -5.83 -7.40
C THR A 273 -2.71 -5.66 -6.06
N GLN A 274 -2.99 -4.54 -5.40
CA GLN A 274 -2.63 -4.31 -4.01
C GLN A 274 -3.77 -4.67 -3.04
N ALA A 275 -4.91 -5.15 -3.57
CA ALA A 275 -6.04 -5.56 -2.79
C ALA A 275 -5.67 -6.78 -1.94
N THR A 276 -6.29 -6.87 -0.76
CA THR A 276 -6.18 -8.07 0.07
C THR A 276 -7.30 -9.03 -0.29
N LEU A 277 -6.95 -10.22 -0.77
CA LEU A 277 -7.88 -11.31 -1.02
C LEU A 277 -7.93 -12.22 0.21
N ASP A 278 -9.04 -12.22 0.92
CA ASP A 278 -9.25 -13.05 2.11
C ASP A 278 -10.21 -14.19 1.83
N PHE A 279 -9.65 -15.40 1.75
CA PHE A 279 -10.32 -16.68 1.53
C PHE A 279 -10.27 -17.60 2.76
N ARG A 280 -9.97 -17.07 3.95
CA ARG A 280 -9.92 -17.89 5.17
C ARG A 280 -11.24 -18.64 5.39
N GLU A 281 -11.14 -19.87 5.85
CA GLU A 281 -12.28 -20.76 6.12
C GLU A 281 -13.21 -21.02 4.91
N THR A 282 -12.75 -20.71 3.69
CA THR A 282 -13.50 -20.93 2.46
C THR A 282 -13.21 -22.30 1.85
N VAL A 283 -14.23 -22.91 1.25
CA VAL A 283 -14.14 -24.19 0.55
C VAL A 283 -14.34 -23.98 -0.95
N PHE A 284 -13.30 -24.26 -1.73
CA PHE A 284 -13.37 -24.33 -3.19
C PHE A 284 -13.72 -25.76 -3.59
N TRP A 285 -14.92 -25.93 -4.15
CA TRP A 285 -15.39 -27.20 -4.68
C TRP A 285 -14.86 -27.46 -6.09
N GLU A 286 -14.72 -26.40 -6.88
CA GLU A 286 -14.13 -26.39 -8.22
C GLU A 286 -12.72 -25.76 -8.19
N SER A 287 -12.07 -25.72 -9.35
CA SER A 287 -10.70 -25.25 -9.49
C SER A 287 -10.52 -23.74 -9.28
N LEU A 288 -9.43 -23.34 -8.60
CA LEU A 288 -8.89 -21.97 -8.60
C LEU A 288 -7.61 -21.95 -9.43
N ILE A 289 -7.58 -21.10 -10.47
CA ILE A 289 -6.45 -20.90 -11.35
C ILE A 289 -6.01 -19.43 -11.29
N ILE A 290 -4.73 -19.18 -11.00
CA ILE A 290 -4.13 -17.85 -11.02
C ILE A 290 -3.02 -17.84 -12.07
N THR A 291 -3.11 -16.97 -13.07
CA THR A 291 -2.11 -16.89 -14.15
C THR A 291 -1.63 -15.47 -14.39
N ASP A 292 -0.33 -15.31 -14.66
CA ASP A 292 0.26 -14.05 -15.13
C ASP A 292 -0.14 -12.84 -14.25
N SER A 293 -0.21 -13.06 -12.93
CA SER A 293 -0.80 -12.13 -11.98
C SER A 293 0.17 -11.76 -10.86
N SER A 294 -0.01 -10.59 -10.26
CA SER A 294 0.77 -10.11 -9.11
C SER A 294 -0.20 -9.71 -8.01
N ILE A 295 -0.30 -10.53 -6.96
CA ILE A 295 -1.24 -10.35 -5.85
C ILE A 295 -0.45 -10.05 -4.58
N SER A 296 -0.60 -8.83 -4.07
CA SER A 296 0.22 -8.32 -2.96
C SER A 296 -0.16 -8.87 -1.58
N SER A 297 -1.33 -9.48 -1.44
CA SER A 297 -1.83 -9.95 -0.14
C SER A 297 -2.93 -10.99 -0.33
N ILE A 298 -2.63 -12.25 -0.04
CA ILE A 298 -3.62 -13.34 -0.01
C ILE A 298 -3.62 -14.08 1.33
N HIS A 299 -4.79 -14.17 1.94
CA HIS A 299 -5.04 -14.93 3.17
C HIS A 299 -5.86 -16.17 2.86
N TRP A 300 -5.25 -17.35 2.94
CA TRP A 300 -5.85 -18.61 2.50
C TRP A 300 -5.35 -19.84 3.26
N ASP A 301 -4.77 -19.64 4.44
CA ASP A 301 -4.19 -20.69 5.29
C ASP A 301 -5.22 -21.77 5.69
N SER A 302 -6.43 -21.35 6.07
CA SER A 302 -7.55 -22.23 6.43
C SER A 302 -8.46 -22.60 5.26
N THR A 303 -8.07 -22.25 4.02
CA THR A 303 -8.85 -22.56 2.81
C THR A 303 -8.72 -24.02 2.42
N ARG A 304 -9.81 -24.61 1.91
CA ARG A 304 -9.86 -25.98 1.41
C ARG A 304 -10.08 -26.03 -0.10
N PHE A 305 -9.18 -26.69 -0.82
CA PHE A 305 -9.27 -26.93 -2.26
C PHE A 305 -9.57 -28.41 -2.55
N ASN A 306 -10.84 -28.70 -2.88
CA ASN A 306 -11.31 -30.07 -3.11
C ASN A 306 -10.96 -30.63 -4.49
N GLU A 307 -10.82 -29.76 -5.49
CA GLU A 307 -10.46 -30.16 -6.86
C GLU A 307 -9.00 -29.85 -7.17
N LYS A 308 -8.68 -28.58 -7.44
CA LYS A 308 -7.35 -28.15 -7.87
C LYS A 308 -7.08 -26.68 -7.52
N LEU A 309 -5.88 -26.41 -7.04
CA LEU A 309 -5.29 -25.07 -6.96
C LEU A 309 -4.12 -25.00 -7.93
N GLU A 310 -4.14 -24.04 -8.83
CA GLU A 310 -3.07 -23.83 -9.80
C GLU A 310 -2.63 -22.38 -9.87
N VAL A 311 -1.33 -22.15 -9.83
CA VAL A 311 -0.73 -20.82 -10.00
C VAL A 311 0.38 -20.91 -11.03
N LEU A 312 0.34 -20.05 -12.04
CA LEU A 312 1.31 -20.01 -13.15
C LEU A 312 1.85 -18.60 -13.35
N ASN A 313 3.16 -18.46 -13.53
CA ASN A 313 3.84 -17.20 -13.89
C ASN A 313 3.39 -16.00 -13.03
N SER A 314 3.25 -16.20 -11.72
CA SER A 314 2.62 -15.20 -10.85
C SER A 314 3.47 -14.86 -9.64
N ASP A 315 3.27 -13.66 -9.13
CA ASP A 315 3.86 -13.14 -7.91
C ASP A 315 2.80 -13.15 -6.81
N ILE A 316 3.01 -13.98 -5.77
CA ILE A 316 2.05 -14.17 -4.69
C ILE A 316 2.69 -13.80 -3.37
N THR A 317 2.12 -12.82 -2.68
CA THR A 317 2.55 -12.47 -1.32
C THR A 317 1.63 -13.12 -0.31
N SER A 318 2.17 -14.06 0.48
CA SER A 318 1.45 -14.78 1.53
C SER A 318 2.41 -15.30 2.58
N ASP A 319 1.98 -15.30 3.83
CA ASP A 319 2.77 -15.79 4.96
C ASP A 319 2.60 -17.30 5.20
N LEU A 320 1.51 -17.88 4.69
CA LEU A 320 1.13 -19.28 4.88
C LEU A 320 0.44 -19.78 3.62
N LEU A 321 0.74 -21.01 3.22
CA LEU A 321 0.00 -21.69 2.16
C LEU A 321 -1.20 -22.47 2.74
N PRO A 322 -2.24 -22.74 1.93
CA PRO A 322 -3.42 -23.44 2.40
C PRO A 322 -3.07 -24.83 2.96
N HIS A 323 -3.63 -25.16 4.13
CA HIS A 323 -3.37 -26.43 4.81
C HIS A 323 -4.08 -27.63 4.16
N ASN A 324 -5.09 -27.38 3.32
CA ASN A 324 -5.94 -28.40 2.73
C ASN A 324 -6.02 -28.25 1.21
N ILE A 325 -5.09 -28.92 0.51
CA ILE A 325 -5.00 -28.90 -0.95
C ILE A 325 -4.95 -30.35 -1.46
N LYS A 326 -6.01 -30.80 -2.13
CA LYS A 326 -5.99 -32.13 -2.77
C LYS A 326 -4.99 -32.19 -3.92
N ARG A 327 -4.98 -31.18 -4.78
CA ARG A 327 -4.07 -31.07 -5.92
C ARG A 327 -3.58 -29.64 -6.08
N GLY A 328 -2.31 -29.40 -5.74
CA GLY A 328 -1.66 -28.09 -5.85
C GLY A 328 -0.61 -28.10 -6.96
N ARG A 329 -0.63 -27.11 -7.84
CA ARG A 329 0.41 -26.95 -8.86
C ARG A 329 0.84 -25.49 -8.97
N PHE A 330 2.09 -25.22 -8.64
CA PHE A 330 2.71 -23.90 -8.72
C PHE A 330 3.83 -23.97 -9.75
N ILE A 331 3.77 -23.13 -10.78
CA ILE A 331 4.74 -23.12 -11.89
C ILE A 331 5.24 -21.69 -12.07
N LYS A 332 6.56 -21.49 -12.08
CA LYS A 332 7.19 -20.18 -12.28
C LYS A 332 6.59 -19.11 -11.38
N THR A 333 6.28 -19.50 -10.13
CA THR A 333 5.61 -18.65 -9.15
C THR A 333 6.63 -18.10 -8.17
N ASN A 334 6.62 -16.79 -7.95
CA ASN A 334 7.42 -16.16 -6.91
C ASN A 334 6.54 -15.98 -5.66
N PHE A 335 6.97 -16.57 -4.56
CA PHE A 335 6.32 -16.39 -3.26
C PHE A 335 7.07 -15.34 -2.45
N PHE A 336 6.32 -14.43 -1.83
CA PHE A 336 6.84 -13.42 -0.93
C PHE A 336 6.20 -13.59 0.45
N THR A 337 7.01 -13.73 1.49
CA THR A 337 6.52 -13.87 2.88
C THR A 337 7.10 -12.77 3.75
N LYS A 338 6.29 -12.20 4.64
CA LYS A 338 6.76 -11.25 5.67
C LYS A 338 7.44 -11.98 6.84
N LYS A 339 7.27 -13.30 6.92
CA LYS A 339 7.92 -14.16 7.91
C LYS A 339 9.31 -14.59 7.44
N HIS A 340 10.11 -15.11 8.36
CA HIS A 340 11.42 -15.70 8.01
C HIS A 340 11.28 -16.96 7.15
N ALA A 341 10.21 -17.73 7.41
CA ALA A 341 9.92 -18.99 6.76
C ALA A 341 8.48 -19.02 6.25
N LEU A 342 8.29 -19.54 5.04
CA LEU A 342 6.99 -19.95 4.52
C LEU A 342 6.72 -21.38 5.00
N THR A 343 5.65 -21.55 5.78
CA THR A 343 5.27 -22.86 6.33
C THR A 343 4.09 -23.43 5.57
N ILE A 344 4.21 -24.69 5.17
CA ILE A 344 3.16 -25.53 4.60
C ILE A 344 2.87 -26.60 5.64
N SER A 345 1.85 -26.41 6.45
CA SER A 345 1.34 -27.48 7.34
C SER A 345 0.19 -28.17 6.63
N PHE A 346 0.27 -29.47 6.41
CA PHE A 346 -0.79 -30.21 5.77
C PHE A 346 -1.68 -30.86 6.83
N THR A 347 -3.00 -30.70 6.69
CA THR A 347 -3.95 -31.45 7.51
C THR A 347 -4.34 -32.74 6.79
N PRO A 348 -4.11 -33.92 7.40
CA PRO A 348 -4.47 -35.20 6.77
C PRO A 348 -5.97 -35.31 6.47
N HIS A 349 -6.32 -35.80 5.28
CA HIS A 349 -7.71 -35.99 4.84
C HIS A 349 -7.92 -37.36 4.19
N LYS A 350 -9.18 -37.70 3.88
CA LYS A 350 -9.60 -38.97 3.26
C LYS A 350 -9.07 -39.22 1.84
N THR A 351 -8.22 -38.36 1.30
CA THR A 351 -7.63 -38.53 -0.03
C THR A 351 -6.21 -38.02 -0.03
N SER A 352 -5.32 -38.73 -0.74
CA SER A 352 -3.93 -38.30 -0.90
C SER A 352 -3.86 -36.92 -1.54
N SER A 353 -2.91 -36.14 -1.06
CA SER A 353 -2.67 -34.79 -1.53
C SER A 353 -1.37 -34.74 -2.31
N SER A 354 -1.39 -34.10 -3.46
CA SER A 354 -0.20 -33.92 -4.30
C SER A 354 0.00 -32.45 -4.58
N ILE A 355 1.14 -31.92 -4.13
CA ILE A 355 1.50 -30.52 -4.28
C ILE A 355 2.83 -30.45 -5.02
N SER A 356 2.88 -29.67 -6.09
CA SER A 356 4.06 -29.56 -6.93
C SER A 356 4.46 -28.11 -7.14
N PHE A 357 5.75 -27.84 -6.96
CA PHE A 357 6.41 -26.57 -7.23
C PHE A 357 7.43 -26.78 -8.35
N TYR A 358 7.28 -26.03 -9.44
CA TYR A 358 8.15 -26.09 -10.61
C TYR A 358 8.68 -24.71 -10.91
N GLU A 359 10.00 -24.54 -10.91
CA GLU A 359 10.64 -23.26 -11.22
C GLU A 359 10.17 -22.11 -10.29
N CYS A 360 9.79 -22.43 -9.06
CA CYS A 360 9.31 -21.45 -8.07
C CYS A 360 10.46 -20.81 -7.28
N SER A 361 10.28 -19.57 -6.85
CA SER A 361 11.25 -18.88 -5.97
C SER A 361 10.57 -18.37 -4.71
N PHE A 362 11.23 -18.52 -3.57
CA PHE A 362 10.69 -18.16 -2.25
C PHE A 362 11.51 -17.03 -1.62
N TYR A 363 10.90 -15.87 -1.45
CA TYR A 363 11.55 -14.64 -1.02
C TYR A 363 11.00 -14.11 0.31
N LYS A 364 11.87 -13.45 1.07
CA LYS A 364 11.49 -12.63 2.22
C LYS A 364 11.07 -11.24 1.73
N TYR A 365 9.93 -10.75 2.19
CA TYR A 365 9.41 -9.43 1.83
C TYR A 365 10.34 -8.31 2.31
N GLU A 366 10.89 -8.48 3.51
CA GLU A 366 11.87 -7.57 4.12
C GLU A 366 13.16 -8.32 4.45
N CYS A 367 14.30 -7.65 4.26
CA CYS A 367 15.61 -8.20 4.54
C CYS A 367 16.46 -7.12 5.24
N THR A 368 17.33 -7.50 6.17
CA THR A 368 18.39 -6.60 6.64
C THR A 368 19.64 -6.95 5.83
N CYS A 369 20.08 -6.06 4.95
CA CYS A 369 21.33 -6.27 4.24
C CYS A 369 22.50 -6.30 5.25
N LEU A 370 23.46 -7.19 5.04
CA LEU A 370 24.76 -7.07 5.72
C LEU A 370 25.43 -5.77 5.29
N ALA A 371 26.20 -5.14 6.17
CA ALA A 371 26.88 -3.86 5.93
C ALA A 371 27.81 -3.83 4.70
N ASN A 372 28.19 -5.01 4.18
CA ASN A 372 28.99 -5.18 2.96
C ASN A 372 28.17 -5.25 1.66
N CYS A 373 26.85 -5.07 1.71
CA CYS A 373 26.04 -4.90 0.52
C CYS A 373 26.33 -3.53 -0.09
N SER A 374 27.27 -3.49 -1.03
CA SER A 374 27.63 -2.32 -1.85
C SER A 374 26.54 -2.00 -2.87
N GLY A 375 25.33 -1.70 -2.39
CA GLY A 375 24.33 -1.00 -3.18
C GLY A 375 24.50 0.48 -2.93
N GLU A 376 25.08 1.21 -3.87
CA GLU A 376 25.13 2.67 -3.83
C GLU A 376 23.70 3.25 -3.84
N SER A 377 23.12 3.48 -2.65
CA SER A 377 22.29 4.66 -2.36
C SER A 377 21.83 4.63 -0.90
N HIS A 378 22.13 5.74 -0.23
CA HIS A 378 21.84 6.09 1.15
C HIS A 378 20.42 5.77 1.64
N ALA A 379 20.32 5.19 2.84
CA ALA A 379 19.45 5.66 3.93
C ALA A 379 19.89 5.00 5.25
N ASN A 380 19.86 5.76 6.34
CA ASN A 380 20.29 5.39 7.69
C ASN A 380 19.32 4.42 8.41
N ASP A 381 18.72 3.47 7.69
CA ASP A 381 17.90 2.41 8.26
C ASP A 381 18.51 1.07 7.88
N ASN A 382 18.85 0.25 8.89
CA ASN A 382 19.42 -1.10 8.70
C ASN A 382 18.46 -2.10 8.00
N THR A 383 17.30 -1.64 7.52
CA THR A 383 16.29 -2.41 6.80
C THR A 383 16.41 -2.16 5.30
N CYS A 384 16.84 -3.18 4.56
CA CYS A 384 16.76 -3.19 3.11
C CYS A 384 15.34 -3.63 2.69
N THR A 385 14.65 -2.78 1.92
CA THR A 385 13.46 -3.21 1.19
C THR A 385 13.91 -3.98 -0.05
N CYS A 386 14.29 -5.25 0.12
CA CYS A 386 14.91 -6.08 -0.93
C CYS A 386 14.12 -6.12 -2.24
N ILE A 387 12.79 -5.96 -2.21
CA ILE A 387 11.93 -6.43 -3.32
C ILE A 387 11.14 -5.31 -3.99
N ARG A 388 10.75 -4.23 -3.28
CA ARG A 388 9.88 -3.19 -3.88
C ARG A 388 10.54 -2.47 -5.07
N ASN A 389 11.87 -2.51 -5.19
CA ASN A 389 12.62 -1.78 -6.24
C ASN A 389 13.54 -2.64 -7.13
N LYS A 390 13.59 -3.99 -6.99
CA LYS A 390 14.61 -4.84 -7.68
C LYS A 390 16.06 -4.34 -7.51
N LYS A 391 16.36 -3.60 -6.44
CA LYS A 391 17.63 -2.86 -6.24
C LYS A 391 18.65 -3.58 -5.36
N CYS A 392 18.29 -4.67 -4.70
CA CYS A 392 19.29 -5.45 -3.97
C CYS A 392 20.06 -6.33 -4.96
N ALA A 393 21.22 -5.82 -5.40
CA ALA A 393 22.21 -6.58 -6.17
C ALA A 393 22.92 -7.67 -5.35
N CYS A 394 22.55 -7.86 -4.09
CA CYS A 394 23.15 -8.85 -3.22
C CYS A 394 22.48 -10.21 -3.45
N ASN A 395 23.20 -11.14 -4.08
CA ASN A 395 22.84 -12.56 -4.16
C ASN A 395 23.02 -13.26 -2.79
N ASN A 396 22.51 -12.63 -1.72
CA ASN A 396 22.78 -12.96 -0.33
C ASN A 396 21.70 -13.93 0.19
N PRO A 397 22.03 -14.93 1.01
CA PRO A 397 21.07 -15.85 1.63
C PRO A 397 19.92 -15.16 2.38
N CYS A 398 20.10 -13.89 2.77
CA CYS A 398 19.07 -13.10 3.45
C CYS A 398 17.86 -12.75 2.58
N MET A 399 17.93 -12.86 1.24
CA MET A 399 16.83 -12.55 0.33
C MET A 399 15.78 -13.68 0.29
N PHE A 400 16.23 -14.92 0.44
CA PHE A 400 15.36 -16.08 0.28
C PHE A 400 14.72 -16.48 1.60
N ALA A 401 13.46 -16.89 1.52
CA ALA A 401 12.70 -17.42 2.64
C ALA A 401 12.96 -18.90 2.82
N ASP A 402 12.96 -19.35 4.06
CA ASP A 402 13.00 -20.77 4.36
C ASP A 402 11.66 -21.40 4.00
N VAL A 403 11.68 -22.64 3.49
CA VAL A 403 10.48 -23.40 3.17
C VAL A 403 10.39 -24.56 4.14
N THR A 404 9.34 -24.56 4.96
CA THR A 404 9.07 -25.65 5.91
C THR A 404 7.82 -26.39 5.47
N ILE A 405 7.92 -27.70 5.30
CA ILE A 405 6.82 -28.57 4.91
C ILE A 405 6.57 -29.56 6.04
N GLN A 406 5.34 -29.61 6.52
CA GLN A 406 4.92 -30.45 7.64
C GLN A 406 3.66 -31.21 7.26
N ASP A 407 3.56 -32.48 7.61
CA ASP A 407 2.39 -33.33 7.37
C ASP A 407 1.52 -33.57 8.63
N TYR A 408 1.77 -32.78 9.66
CA TYR A 408 1.13 -32.89 10.97
C TYR A 408 0.69 -31.52 11.47
N ASP A 409 -0.52 -31.47 12.02
CA ASP A 409 -1.03 -30.34 12.80
C ASP A 409 -1.23 -30.80 14.24
N ALA A 410 -0.55 -30.13 15.18
CA ALA A 410 -0.63 -30.42 16.62
C ALA A 410 -2.06 -30.29 17.20
N ALA A 411 -3.00 -29.69 16.47
CA ALA A 411 -4.40 -29.62 16.85
C ALA A 411 -5.15 -30.97 16.79
N TYR A 412 -4.69 -31.95 15.98
CA TYR A 412 -5.36 -33.24 15.83
C TYR A 412 -4.89 -34.28 16.87
N ARG A 413 -5.76 -34.59 17.84
CA ARG A 413 -5.41 -35.28 19.11
C ARG A 413 -5.61 -36.80 19.15
N SER A 414 -6.07 -37.47 18.10
CA SER A 414 -6.25 -38.94 18.11
C SER A 414 -5.24 -39.64 17.21
N ALA A 415 -4.34 -40.41 17.82
CA ALA A 415 -3.37 -41.26 17.13
C ALA A 415 -4.04 -42.30 16.20
N GLU A 416 -5.31 -42.65 16.41
CA GLU A 416 -6.09 -43.58 15.59
C GLU A 416 -6.68 -42.96 14.31
N ASP A 417 -7.03 -41.66 14.33
CA ASP A 417 -7.53 -40.98 13.12
C ASP A 417 -6.36 -40.63 12.18
N ASN A 418 -5.19 -40.27 12.72
CA ASN A 418 -3.98 -40.02 11.94
C ASN A 418 -3.50 -41.24 11.13
N GLN A 419 -3.93 -42.46 11.48
CA GLN A 419 -3.57 -43.70 10.77
C GLN A 419 -4.43 -43.99 9.55
N ARG A 420 -5.66 -43.44 9.49
CA ARG A 420 -6.61 -43.68 8.40
C ARG A 420 -6.59 -42.59 7.32
N LEU A 421 -5.79 -41.55 7.53
CA LEU A 421 -5.74 -40.35 6.69
C LEU A 421 -4.52 -40.40 5.77
N HIS A 422 -4.67 -39.84 4.58
CA HIS A 422 -3.82 -40.13 3.44
C HIS A 422 -2.51 -39.31 3.39
N SER A 423 -1.56 -39.85 2.63
CA SER A 423 -0.23 -39.31 2.34
C SER A 423 -0.21 -37.92 1.69
N LEU A 424 0.84 -37.16 2.06
CA LEU A 424 1.27 -35.95 1.37
C LEU A 424 2.39 -36.29 0.38
N PHE A 425 2.21 -35.95 -0.89
CA PHE A 425 3.24 -36.03 -1.91
C PHE A 425 3.68 -34.63 -2.32
N ILE A 426 4.93 -34.29 -2.03
CA ILE A 426 5.53 -33.03 -2.43
C ILE A 426 6.53 -33.24 -3.56
N HIS A 427 6.43 -32.40 -4.58
CA HIS A 427 7.43 -32.29 -5.63
C HIS A 427 7.99 -30.86 -5.64
N LEU A 428 9.30 -30.69 -5.43
CA LEU A 428 10.01 -29.42 -5.62
C LEU A 428 11.04 -29.62 -6.72
N LYS A 429 10.85 -28.94 -7.85
CA LYS A 429 11.74 -29.07 -9.00
C LYS A 429 12.19 -27.72 -9.50
N SER A 430 13.51 -27.53 -9.63
CA SER A 430 14.10 -26.29 -10.14
C SER A 430 13.70 -25.05 -9.33
N CYS A 431 13.45 -25.20 -8.03
CA CYS A 431 13.04 -24.11 -7.15
C CYS A 431 14.24 -23.44 -6.45
N THR A 432 14.08 -22.19 -6.02
CA THR A 432 15.09 -21.46 -5.24
C THR A 432 14.53 -21.02 -3.89
N MET A 433 15.25 -21.31 -2.80
CA MET A 433 14.81 -21.02 -1.43
C MET A 433 15.99 -20.77 -0.48
N GLY A 434 15.70 -20.34 0.76
CA GLY A 434 16.66 -20.22 1.85
C GLY A 434 17.07 -21.60 2.35
N ALA A 435 16.45 -22.07 3.42
CA ALA A 435 16.51 -23.47 3.83
C ALA A 435 15.32 -24.28 3.29
N LEU A 436 15.51 -25.60 3.12
CA LEU A 436 14.43 -26.55 2.91
C LEU A 436 14.31 -27.45 4.14
N ILE A 437 13.16 -27.41 4.81
CA ILE A 437 12.88 -28.20 6.00
C ILE A 437 11.70 -29.12 5.70
N LEU A 438 11.94 -30.43 5.68
CA LEU A 438 10.93 -31.47 5.50
C LEU A 438 10.68 -32.11 6.86
N ASN A 439 9.49 -31.95 7.42
CA ASN A 439 9.13 -32.48 8.74
C ASN A 439 7.94 -33.42 8.63
N PHE A 440 8.21 -34.72 8.48
CA PHE A 440 7.19 -35.73 8.25
C PHE A 440 7.01 -36.66 9.46
N HIS A 441 5.78 -36.74 9.93
CA HIS A 441 5.32 -37.62 11.00
C HIS A 441 4.55 -38.82 10.44
N HIS A 442 4.06 -38.74 9.20
CA HIS A 442 3.30 -39.81 8.56
C HIS A 442 4.20 -40.64 7.61
N ALA A 443 4.13 -41.96 7.76
CA ALA A 443 5.02 -42.90 7.07
C ALA A 443 4.88 -42.90 5.55
N GLN A 444 3.70 -42.51 5.03
CA GLN A 444 3.43 -42.46 3.59
C GLN A 444 3.70 -41.08 2.95
N SER A 445 4.10 -40.09 3.73
CA SER A 445 4.44 -38.77 3.19
C SER A 445 5.81 -38.82 2.53
N ASN A 446 5.87 -38.41 1.27
CA ASN A 446 7.07 -38.46 0.45
C ASN A 446 7.40 -37.09 -0.14
N ALA A 447 8.69 -36.85 -0.31
CA ALA A 447 9.19 -35.62 -0.93
C ALA A 447 10.18 -35.94 -2.05
N ASP A 448 9.96 -35.30 -3.19
CA ASP A 448 10.84 -35.34 -4.36
C ASP A 448 11.41 -33.94 -4.60
N ALA A 449 12.66 -33.71 -4.19
CA ALA A 449 13.37 -32.46 -4.35
C ALA A 449 14.48 -32.60 -5.40
N ARG A 450 14.27 -32.05 -6.59
CA ARG A 450 15.21 -32.14 -7.72
C ARG A 450 15.67 -30.79 -8.26
N ARG A 451 16.96 -30.65 -8.57
CA ARG A 451 17.50 -29.47 -9.27
C ARG A 451 17.22 -28.14 -8.56
N ASN A 452 17.07 -28.14 -7.23
CA ASN A 452 16.77 -26.93 -6.47
C ASN A 452 18.05 -26.21 -6.04
N ALA A 453 17.97 -24.89 -5.91
CA ALA A 453 19.01 -24.05 -5.32
C ALA A 453 18.63 -23.67 -3.87
N ILE A 454 19.26 -24.32 -2.90
CA ILE A 454 19.01 -24.16 -1.45
C ILE A 454 20.10 -23.26 -0.89
N ARG A 455 19.78 -22.01 -0.55
CA ARG A 455 20.74 -20.98 -0.14
C ARG A 455 21.15 -21.05 1.34
N GLY A 456 20.74 -22.10 2.04
CA GLY A 456 20.95 -22.30 3.47
C GLY A 456 21.26 -23.76 3.77
N ARG A 457 20.31 -24.46 4.40
CA ARG A 457 20.46 -25.88 4.76
C ARG A 457 19.30 -26.73 4.26
N LEU A 458 19.57 -28.01 4.04
CA LEU A 458 18.56 -29.04 3.90
C LEU A 458 18.39 -29.73 5.26
N LYS A 459 17.18 -29.73 5.81
CA LYS A 459 16.84 -30.45 7.03
C LYS A 459 15.70 -31.43 6.79
N ILE A 460 15.91 -32.69 7.16
CA ILE A 460 14.89 -33.73 7.13
C ILE A 460 14.63 -34.14 8.58
N ILE A 461 13.37 -34.09 8.98
CA ILE A 461 12.88 -34.52 10.28
C ILE A 461 11.86 -35.62 10.02
N ASP A 462 12.19 -36.83 10.47
CA ASP A 462 11.31 -37.98 10.39
C ASP A 462 10.92 -38.43 11.80
N GLU A 463 9.72 -38.01 12.22
CA GLU A 463 9.17 -38.25 13.54
C GLU A 463 8.16 -39.40 13.57
N GLU A 464 8.21 -40.31 12.56
CA GLU A 464 7.19 -41.34 12.33
C GLU A 464 6.52 -41.83 13.62
N ILE A 465 5.28 -41.39 13.80
CA ILE A 465 4.48 -41.79 14.95
C ILE A 465 4.04 -43.22 14.65
N ARG A 466 4.75 -44.20 15.23
CA ARG A 466 4.40 -45.62 15.07
C ARG A 466 2.91 -45.85 15.25
N PRO A 467 2.32 -46.72 14.42
CA PRO A 467 1.14 -47.42 14.86
C PRO A 467 1.24 -48.93 14.70
N HIS A 468 0.41 -49.57 15.52
CA HIS A 468 -0.24 -50.86 15.34
C HIS A 468 -0.33 -51.32 13.87
N PRO A 469 -0.34 -52.65 13.64
CA PRO A 469 0.00 -53.26 12.36
C PRO A 469 -0.68 -52.56 11.18
N ILE A 470 0.16 -52.08 10.25
CA ILE A 470 -0.18 -51.50 8.95
C ILE A 470 -1.28 -52.36 8.29
N PRO A 471 -2.51 -51.85 8.10
CA PRO A 471 -3.54 -52.57 7.36
C PRO A 471 -3.06 -53.09 5.99
N SER A 472 -3.55 -54.24 5.56
CA SER A 472 -3.15 -54.88 4.30
C SER A 472 -3.51 -54.11 3.02
N THR A 473 -4.17 -52.96 3.14
CA THR A 473 -4.52 -52.05 2.04
C THR A 473 -3.45 -50.98 1.79
N TYR A 474 -2.32 -51.03 2.49
CA TYR A 474 -1.23 -50.07 2.35
C TYR A 474 -0.37 -50.44 1.13
N CYS A 475 -0.31 -49.54 0.14
CA CYS A 475 0.69 -49.61 -0.91
C CYS A 475 1.99 -49.00 -0.38
N THR A 476 3.04 -49.81 -0.28
CA THR A 476 4.42 -49.30 -0.20
C THR A 476 4.70 -48.51 -1.48
N PRO A 477 5.11 -47.22 -1.39
CA PRO A 477 5.51 -46.47 -2.57
C PRO A 477 6.65 -47.20 -3.31
N GLU A 478 6.65 -47.19 -4.64
CA GLU A 478 7.74 -47.73 -5.47
C GLU A 478 9.04 -46.91 -5.38
N LEU A 479 9.01 -45.76 -4.70
CA LEU A 479 10.10 -44.80 -4.56
C LEU A 479 10.48 -44.64 -3.08
N PRO A 480 11.75 -44.35 -2.77
CA PRO A 480 12.16 -44.00 -1.41
C PRO A 480 11.40 -42.78 -0.91
N ARG A 481 11.29 -42.68 0.42
CA ARG A 481 10.51 -41.63 1.09
C ARG A 481 11.00 -40.23 0.76
N PHE A 482 12.31 -40.07 0.68
CA PHE A 482 12.97 -38.83 0.28
C PHE A 482 13.80 -39.07 -0.97
N ASN A 483 13.53 -38.31 -2.02
CA ASN A 483 14.30 -38.34 -3.25
C ASN A 483 14.92 -36.96 -3.49
N ILE A 484 16.20 -36.82 -3.15
CA ILE A 484 16.95 -35.58 -3.13
C ILE A 484 18.04 -35.66 -4.21
N LEU A 485 17.78 -35.08 -5.38
CA LEU A 485 18.64 -35.26 -6.56
C LEU A 485 19.06 -33.92 -7.17
N ASP A 486 20.30 -33.82 -7.66
CA ASP A 486 20.78 -32.67 -8.47
C ASP A 486 20.64 -31.30 -7.77
N ASN A 487 20.56 -31.23 -6.44
CA ASN A 487 20.36 -29.95 -5.75
C ASN A 487 21.71 -29.26 -5.46
N THR A 488 21.71 -27.93 -5.50
CA THR A 488 22.85 -27.11 -5.08
C THR A 488 22.57 -26.49 -3.71
N ILE A 489 23.40 -26.81 -2.72
CA ILE A 489 23.32 -26.29 -1.34
C ILE A 489 24.41 -25.25 -1.14
N ILE A 490 24.04 -24.00 -0.87
CA ILE A 490 24.94 -22.84 -0.86
C ILE A 490 25.16 -22.39 0.59
N GLN A 491 26.43 -22.31 1.00
CA GLN A 491 26.79 -22.04 2.39
C GLN A 491 26.32 -20.67 2.88
N ALA A 492 25.60 -20.65 4.00
CA ALA A 492 25.17 -19.43 4.69
C ALA A 492 25.50 -19.46 6.19
N GLY A 493 26.72 -19.87 6.56
CA GLY A 493 27.19 -19.85 7.96
C GLY A 493 26.68 -20.99 8.85
N TYR A 494 26.07 -22.03 8.28
CA TYR A 494 25.73 -23.27 9.02
C TYR A 494 26.93 -24.23 9.07
N GLN A 495 27.12 -24.90 10.21
CA GLN A 495 28.17 -25.91 10.38
C GLN A 495 27.90 -27.17 9.53
N ASN A 496 26.62 -27.58 9.42
CA ASN A 496 26.21 -28.78 8.68
C ASN A 496 25.20 -28.41 7.57
N PRO A 497 25.55 -28.55 6.28
CA PRO A 497 24.65 -28.21 5.16
C PRO A 497 23.43 -29.12 5.04
N VAL A 498 23.56 -30.37 5.46
CA VAL A 498 22.49 -31.39 5.49
C VAL A 498 22.34 -31.93 6.91
N GLU A 499 21.13 -31.89 7.44
CA GLU A 499 20.77 -32.40 8.77
C GLU A 499 19.61 -33.38 8.63
N ILE A 500 19.75 -34.58 9.20
CA ILE A 500 18.70 -35.60 9.22
C ILE A 500 18.44 -35.98 10.67
N ASN A 501 17.19 -35.92 11.08
CA ASN A 501 16.77 -36.20 12.44
C ASN A 501 15.74 -37.32 12.40
N ILE A 502 16.05 -38.48 12.99
CA ILE A 502 15.17 -39.67 13.00
C ILE A 502 14.84 -40.06 14.44
N ARG A 503 13.56 -40.29 14.74
CA ARG A 503 13.09 -40.58 16.10
C ARG A 503 13.34 -42.02 16.58
N HIS A 504 13.55 -42.98 15.68
CA HIS A 504 13.70 -44.40 16.03
C HIS A 504 14.89 -45.03 15.31
N LYS A 505 15.73 -45.76 16.07
CA LYS A 505 16.80 -46.60 15.55
C LYS A 505 16.22 -47.78 14.75
N ARG A 506 16.10 -47.61 13.44
CA ARG A 506 15.74 -48.63 12.45
C ARG A 506 16.80 -48.70 11.36
N PRO A 507 16.96 -49.83 10.65
CA PRO A 507 17.73 -49.85 9.42
C PRO A 507 17.18 -48.78 8.48
N VAL A 508 18.03 -47.85 8.07
CA VAL A 508 17.68 -46.75 7.16
C VAL A 508 18.04 -47.08 5.71
N ASP A 509 18.20 -48.37 5.41
CA ASP A 509 18.35 -48.87 4.06
C ASP A 509 17.12 -48.43 3.25
N ASP A 510 17.34 -47.86 2.07
CA ASP A 510 16.31 -47.27 1.19
C ASP A 510 15.52 -46.07 1.79
N PHE A 511 16.00 -45.44 2.87
CA PHE A 511 15.37 -44.26 3.46
C PHE A 511 15.31 -43.07 2.48
N MET A 512 16.42 -42.83 1.78
CA MET A 512 16.60 -41.67 0.92
C MET A 512 17.49 -42.00 -0.28
N HIS A 513 17.12 -41.50 -1.45
CA HIS A 513 18.05 -41.31 -2.56
C HIS A 513 18.66 -39.92 -2.46
N PHE A 514 20.00 -39.86 -2.39
CA PHE A 514 20.77 -38.62 -2.32
C PHE A 514 21.92 -38.70 -3.32
N TYR A 515 21.68 -38.23 -4.54
CA TYR A 515 22.63 -38.33 -5.65
C TYR A 515 22.80 -36.99 -6.36
N ASP A 516 24.00 -36.77 -6.90
CA ASP A 516 24.35 -35.61 -7.73
C ASP A 516 24.06 -34.26 -7.06
N ASN A 517 24.03 -34.22 -5.72
CA ASN A 517 23.90 -32.98 -4.99
C ASN A 517 25.27 -32.32 -4.84
N GLU A 518 25.28 -31.01 -4.99
CA GLU A 518 26.48 -30.19 -4.96
C GLU A 518 26.42 -29.17 -3.84
N TYR A 519 27.59 -28.85 -3.32
CA TYR A 519 27.83 -27.82 -2.33
C TYR A 519 28.54 -26.65 -2.97
N GLN A 520 28.10 -25.43 -2.67
CA GLN A 520 28.69 -24.21 -3.20
C GLN A 520 29.06 -23.27 -2.05
N THR A 521 30.26 -22.71 -2.07
CA THR A 521 30.68 -21.74 -1.07
C THR A 521 30.08 -20.35 -1.35
N SER A 522 29.83 -19.56 -0.30
CA SER A 522 29.34 -18.18 -0.46
C SER A 522 30.35 -17.26 -1.15
N ASN A 523 31.62 -17.63 -1.15
CA ASN A 523 32.73 -16.77 -1.55
C ASN A 523 33.10 -16.94 -3.04
N ASN A 524 32.72 -18.06 -3.68
CA ASN A 524 32.95 -18.30 -5.10
C ASN A 524 31.73 -18.98 -5.75
N SER A 525 30.91 -18.21 -6.45
CA SER A 525 29.72 -18.73 -7.14
C SER A 525 30.02 -19.61 -8.36
N ASN A 526 31.29 -19.81 -8.70
CA ASN A 526 31.71 -20.58 -9.87
C ASN A 526 32.27 -21.96 -9.52
N GLU A 527 32.49 -22.24 -8.23
CA GLU A 527 32.98 -23.53 -7.76
C GLU A 527 31.87 -24.26 -7.00
N THR A 528 31.65 -25.52 -7.39
CA THR A 528 30.76 -26.45 -6.71
C THR A 528 31.52 -27.74 -6.42
N TYR A 529 31.18 -28.36 -5.29
CA TYR A 529 31.82 -29.56 -4.78
C TYR A 529 30.76 -30.65 -4.61
N PRO A 530 30.96 -31.87 -5.14
CA PRO A 530 30.00 -32.95 -4.95
C PRO A 530 29.87 -33.31 -3.47
N ILE A 531 28.64 -33.57 -3.03
CA ILE A 531 28.33 -34.08 -1.70
C ILE A 531 28.18 -35.59 -1.78
N TYR A 532 29.11 -36.32 -1.17
CA TYR A 532 29.03 -37.77 -1.04
C TYR A 532 28.20 -38.17 0.18
N TYR A 533 27.49 -39.28 0.05
CA TYR A 533 26.56 -39.81 1.03
C TYR A 533 26.85 -41.30 1.27
N GLU A 534 27.01 -41.68 2.53
CA GLU A 534 27.20 -43.06 2.98
C GLU A 534 26.29 -43.36 4.17
N ILE A 535 25.69 -44.56 4.18
CA ILE A 535 24.89 -45.07 5.30
C ILE A 535 25.73 -46.08 6.09
N ASP A 536 25.81 -45.87 7.41
CA ASP A 536 26.46 -46.74 8.37
C ASP A 536 25.49 -47.06 9.52
N ASN A 537 24.66 -48.08 9.33
CA ASN A 537 23.64 -48.51 10.30
C ASN A 537 24.22 -48.95 11.67
N LEU A 538 25.55 -49.13 11.79
CA LEU A 538 26.20 -49.46 13.06
C LEU A 538 26.51 -48.22 13.91
N ASN A 539 26.51 -47.04 13.30
CA ASN A 539 26.74 -45.78 13.98
C ASN A 539 25.43 -45.22 14.58
N ASP A 540 25.52 -44.52 15.71
CA ASP A 540 24.36 -43.84 16.29
C ASP A 540 23.88 -42.66 15.41
N GLN A 541 24.76 -42.10 14.59
CA GLN A 541 24.45 -41.14 13.52
C GLN A 541 24.75 -41.81 12.16
N PRO A 542 23.76 -42.50 11.57
CA PRO A 542 23.99 -43.41 10.46
C PRO A 542 24.32 -42.72 9.14
N PHE A 543 24.01 -41.43 8.98
CA PHE A 543 24.29 -40.71 7.73
C PHE A 543 25.61 -39.97 7.82
N LEU A 544 26.56 -40.34 6.96
CA LEU A 544 27.85 -39.68 6.79
C LEU A 544 27.84 -38.90 5.47
N PHE A 545 28.17 -37.61 5.56
CA PHE A 545 28.34 -36.74 4.40
C PHE A 545 29.79 -36.28 4.28
N LYS A 546 30.29 -36.19 3.04
CA LYS A 546 31.67 -35.77 2.75
C LYS A 546 31.70 -34.78 1.58
N LEU A 547 32.48 -33.72 1.72
CA LEU A 547 32.86 -32.82 0.62
C LEU A 547 34.25 -33.16 0.12
N THR A 548 34.41 -33.25 -1.19
CA THR A 548 35.73 -33.45 -1.80
C THR A 548 36.18 -32.13 -2.44
N GLU A 549 37.04 -31.37 -1.76
CA GLU A 549 37.76 -30.27 -2.40
C GLU A 549 38.81 -30.85 -3.35
N GLN A 550 38.72 -30.53 -4.63
CA GLN A 550 39.69 -30.99 -5.63
C GLN A 550 40.81 -29.94 -5.74
N ASP A 551 41.98 -30.29 -5.19
CA ASP A 551 43.33 -29.69 -5.34
C ASP A 551 43.71 -28.40 -4.56
N THR A 552 44.52 -28.54 -3.50
CA THR A 552 46.00 -28.38 -3.52
C THR A 552 46.56 -28.37 -2.09
N LEU A 553 47.40 -29.37 -1.77
CA LEU A 553 48.33 -29.45 -0.62
C LEU A 553 47.82 -29.34 0.84
N ASP A 554 46.54 -29.02 1.09
CA ASP A 554 45.96 -29.09 2.45
C ASP A 554 44.50 -29.59 2.36
N ASP A 555 44.32 -30.92 2.42
CA ASP A 555 43.04 -31.64 2.39
C ASP A 555 42.13 -31.18 3.56
N HIS A 556 41.36 -30.11 3.38
CA HIS A 556 40.27 -29.77 4.29
C HIS A 556 39.08 -30.66 3.97
N LYS A 557 39.17 -31.95 4.31
CA LYS A 557 38.03 -32.87 4.24
C LYS A 557 36.98 -32.42 5.25
N ILE A 558 35.91 -31.82 4.75
CA ILE A 558 34.72 -31.52 5.55
C ILE A 558 33.84 -32.77 5.52
N GLU A 559 33.83 -33.49 6.63
CA GLU A 559 32.96 -34.64 6.87
C GLU A 559 32.09 -34.37 8.08
N TRP A 560 30.81 -34.76 8.03
CA TRP A 560 29.92 -34.66 9.18
C TRP A 560 28.91 -35.80 9.20
N ARG A 561 28.43 -36.13 10.40
CA ARG A 561 27.42 -37.16 10.63
C ARG A 561 26.12 -36.58 11.15
N THR A 562 25.01 -37.26 10.85
CA THR A 562 23.66 -36.89 11.29
C THR A 562 22.76 -38.14 11.35
N GLY A 563 21.51 -38.00 11.78
CA GLY A 563 20.55 -39.13 11.91
C GLY A 563 20.42 -39.71 13.31
N GLY A 564 21.01 -39.08 14.33
CA GLY A 564 20.91 -39.56 15.72
C GLY A 564 19.50 -39.41 16.30
N GLU A 565 19.17 -40.26 17.28
CA GLU A 565 17.96 -40.11 18.10
C GLU A 565 18.03 -38.80 18.91
N TYR A 566 16.92 -38.06 18.97
CA TYR A 566 16.78 -36.80 19.69
C TYR A 566 15.53 -36.78 20.56
#